data_AF-A0A6M3IGE7-F1
#
_entry.id   AF-A0A6M3IGE7-F1
#
_cell.length_a   1.000
_cell.length_b   1.000
_cell.length_c   1.000
_cell.angle_alpha   90.00
_cell.angle_beta   90.00
_cell.angle_gamma   90.00
#
_symmetry.space_group_name_H-M   'P 1'
#
loop_
_entity.id
_entity.type
_entity.pdbx_description
1 polymer ?
#
loop_
_entity_poly.entity_id
_entity_poly.type
_entity_poly.pdbx_seq_one_letter_code
_entity_poly.pdbx_strand_id
1 'polypeptide(L)'
;MNTEAICYLLRKTSLTRTEIGKLKPDQLQAIVKEVYFQEAVESYREAHATASILAAIYNTIPQKPGHKALTAKDFLSGDMPTREGKRPDTNVEILAKQKGIILPSK
;
A
#
# COMPACT_ATOMS: atom_id res chain seq x y z
N MET A 1 25.01 -13.60 -5.10
CA MET A 1 24.38 -12.27 -5.07
C MET A 1 23.16 -12.31 -5.96
N ASN A 2 21.97 -12.00 -5.43
CA ASN A 2 20.72 -12.01 -6.21
C ASN A 2 20.72 -10.83 -7.18
N THR A 3 20.92 -11.09 -8.47
CA THR A 3 20.97 -10.07 -9.54
C THR A 3 19.70 -9.22 -9.58
N GLU A 4 18.55 -9.82 -9.25
CA GLU A 4 17.26 -9.13 -9.18
C GLU A 4 17.21 -8.02 -8.13
N ALA A 5 17.77 -8.26 -6.94
CA ALA A 5 17.79 -7.26 -5.86
C ALA A 5 18.64 -6.04 -6.24
N ILE A 6 19.75 -6.26 -6.97
CA ILE A 6 20.62 -5.18 -7.45
C ILE A 6 19.91 -4.36 -8.52
N CYS A 7 19.31 -5.02 -9.52
CA CYS A 7 18.53 -4.35 -10.56
C CYS A 7 17.33 -3.57 -9.99
N TYR A 8 16.68 -4.12 -8.97
CA TYR A 8 15.58 -3.46 -8.28
C TYR A 8 16.05 -2.18 -7.55
N LEU A 9 17.14 -2.25 -6.80
CA LEU A 9 17.71 -1.06 -6.14
C LEU A 9 18.14 0.01 -7.13
N LEU A 10 18.76 -0.35 -8.25
CA LEU A 10 19.16 0.59 -9.30
C LEU A 10 17.97 1.34 -9.91
N ARG A 11 16.78 0.71 -9.95
CA ARG A 11 15.55 1.35 -10.46
C ARG A 11 14.87 2.25 -9.44
N LYS A 12 15.03 1.94 -8.14
CA LYS A 12 14.25 2.55 -7.05
C LYS A 12 15.04 3.54 -6.20
N THR A 13 16.35 3.57 -6.36
CA THR A 13 17.25 4.45 -5.62
C THR A 13 18.17 5.20 -6.59
N SER A 14 18.82 6.26 -6.12
CA SER A 14 19.84 6.98 -6.88
C SER A 14 21.23 6.31 -6.81
N LEU A 15 21.33 5.11 -6.23
CA LEU A 15 22.62 4.42 -6.07
C LEU A 15 23.14 3.91 -7.41
N THR A 16 24.44 4.02 -7.61
CA THR A 16 25.14 3.43 -8.76
C THR A 16 25.50 1.96 -8.49
N ARG A 17 25.76 1.21 -9.57
CA ARG A 17 26.21 -0.19 -9.46
C ARG A 17 27.47 -0.34 -8.61
N THR A 18 28.39 0.61 -8.71
CA THR A 18 29.65 0.62 -7.96
C THR A 18 29.42 0.84 -6.46
N GLU A 19 28.48 1.71 -6.10
CA GLU A 19 28.11 1.96 -4.70
C GLU A 19 27.42 0.73 -4.10
N ILE A 20 26.52 0.08 -4.85
CA ILE A 20 25.88 -1.17 -4.41
C ILE A 20 26.92 -2.27 -4.22
N GLY A 21 27.92 -2.36 -5.11
CA GLY A 21 29.01 -3.34 -5.01
C GLY A 21 29.93 -3.17 -3.79
N LYS A 22 29.92 -2.00 -3.13
CA LYS A 22 30.67 -1.74 -1.89
C LYS A 22 29.90 -2.14 -0.62
N LEU A 23 28.61 -2.46 -0.74
CA LEU A 23 27.78 -2.81 0.40
C LEU A 23 28.06 -4.25 0.86
N LYS A 24 28.11 -4.44 2.18
CA LYS A 24 28.07 -5.80 2.76
C LYS A 24 26.70 -6.44 2.50
N PRO A 25 26.61 -7.78 2.44
CA PRO A 25 25.34 -8.48 2.23
C PRO A 25 24.22 -8.02 3.18
N ASP A 26 24.50 -7.83 4.46
CA ASP A 26 23.51 -7.40 5.45
C ASP A 26 23.01 -5.97 5.20
N GLN A 27 23.92 -5.07 4.77
CA GLN A 27 23.57 -3.69 4.44
C GLN A 27 22.71 -3.64 3.17
N LEU A 28 23.05 -4.45 2.18
CA LEU A 28 22.26 -4.61 0.96
C LEU A 28 20.83 -5.09 1.30
N GLN A 29 20.72 -6.12 2.14
CA GLN A 29 19.43 -6.66 2.54
C GLN A 29 18.61 -5.64 3.35
N ALA A 30 19.24 -4.86 4.21
CA ALA A 30 18.57 -3.79 4.96
C ALA A 30 18.00 -2.71 4.02
N ILE A 31 18.77 -2.27 3.03
CA ILE A 31 18.32 -1.27 2.06
C ILE A 31 17.15 -1.82 1.22
N VAL A 32 17.25 -3.07 0.77
CA VAL A 32 16.16 -3.72 0.01
C VAL A 32 14.87 -3.77 0.85
N LYS A 33 14.96 -4.19 2.11
CA LYS A 33 13.80 -4.23 3.03
C LYS A 33 13.18 -2.86 3.24
N GLU A 34 14.00 -1.83 3.40
CA GLU A 34 13.53 -0.46 3.59
C GLU A 34 12.81 0.07 2.33
N VAL A 35 13.35 -0.19 1.13
CA VAL A 35 12.67 0.18 -0.12
C VAL A 35 11.32 -0.52 -0.25
N TYR A 36 11.25 -1.83 0.03
CA TYR A 36 9.97 -2.55 0.04
C TYR A 36 8.98 -2.00 1.06
N PHE A 37 9.46 -1.62 2.24
CA PHE A 37 8.62 -1.02 3.27
C PHE A 37 8.05 0.33 2.80
N GLN A 38 8.88 1.19 2.20
CA GLN A 38 8.44 2.48 1.67
C GLN A 38 7.38 2.32 0.58
N GLU A 39 7.57 1.40 -0.36
CA GLU A 39 6.56 1.09 -1.39
C GLU A 39 5.25 0.56 -0.79
N ALA A 40 5.33 -0.29 0.23
CA ALA A 40 4.14 -0.78 0.91
C ALA A 40 3.39 0.36 1.63
N VAL A 41 4.10 1.31 2.24
CA VAL A 41 3.51 2.48 2.91
C VAL A 41 2.86 3.40 1.89
N GLU A 42 3.50 3.65 0.75
CA GLU A 42 2.94 4.48 -0.32
C GLU A 42 1.67 3.86 -0.89
N SER A 43 1.72 2.58 -1.24
CA SER A 43 0.55 1.82 -1.72
C SER A 43 -0.60 1.81 -0.68
N TYR A 44 -0.28 1.65 0.61
CA TYR A 44 -1.28 1.75 1.67
C TYR A 44 -1.89 3.16 1.75
N ARG A 45 -1.10 4.22 1.60
CA ARG A 45 -1.60 5.61 1.64
C ARG A 45 -2.54 5.89 0.46
N GLU A 46 -2.20 5.43 -0.73
CA GLU A 46 -3.07 5.54 -1.91
C GLU A 46 -4.41 4.80 -1.70
N ALA A 47 -4.33 3.57 -1.19
CA ALA A 47 -5.50 2.77 -0.85
C ALA A 47 -6.35 3.46 0.24
N HIS A 48 -5.72 4.01 1.28
CA HIS A 48 -6.40 4.72 2.35
C HIS A 48 -7.05 6.02 1.88
N ALA A 49 -6.40 6.78 0.99
CA ALA A 49 -6.97 7.97 0.38
C ALA A 49 -8.25 7.62 -0.41
N THR A 50 -8.16 6.58 -1.24
CA THR A 50 -9.30 6.06 -2.00
C THR A 50 -10.44 5.60 -1.08
N ALA A 51 -10.12 4.80 -0.07
CA ALA A 51 -11.06 4.34 0.95
C ALA A 51 -11.73 5.49 1.72
N SER A 52 -10.99 6.58 1.98
CA SER A 52 -11.52 7.78 2.63
C SER A 52 -12.53 8.50 1.75
N ILE A 53 -12.25 8.61 0.45
CA ILE A 53 -13.20 9.17 -0.53
C ILE A 53 -14.45 8.29 -0.61
N LEU A 54 -14.31 6.96 -0.65
CA LEU A 54 -15.44 6.04 -0.70
C LEU A 54 -16.31 6.12 0.56
N ALA A 55 -15.69 6.20 1.73
CA ALA A 55 -16.41 6.42 2.98
C ALA A 55 -17.17 7.75 2.99
N ALA A 56 -16.56 8.82 2.49
CA ALA A 56 -17.23 10.11 2.34
C ALA A 56 -18.44 10.01 1.41
N ILE A 57 -18.28 9.42 0.22
CA ILE A 57 -19.37 9.20 -0.73
C ILE A 57 -20.51 8.40 -0.07
N TYR A 58 -20.20 7.26 0.55
CA TYR A 58 -21.19 6.41 1.20
C TYR A 58 -22.01 7.17 2.25
N ASN A 59 -21.33 7.98 3.07
CA ASN A 59 -21.96 8.74 4.15
C ASN A 59 -22.78 9.95 3.65
N THR A 60 -22.57 10.41 2.41
CA THR A 60 -23.40 11.48 1.81
C THR A 60 -24.70 10.98 1.18
N ILE A 61 -24.81 9.69 0.88
CA ILE A 61 -26.04 9.10 0.33
C ILE A 61 -27.09 8.99 1.46
N PRO A 62 -28.34 9.45 1.28
CA PRO A 62 -29.39 9.30 2.29
C PRO A 62 -29.61 7.84 2.67
N GLN A 63 -29.22 7.47 3.88
CA GLN A 63 -29.39 6.10 4.40
C GLN A 63 -30.67 5.98 5.23
N LYS A 64 -31.18 4.75 5.36
CA LYS A 64 -32.30 4.45 6.27
C LYS A 64 -31.91 4.75 7.73
N PRO A 65 -32.88 5.13 8.59
CA PRO A 65 -32.63 5.31 10.02
C PRO A 65 -31.96 4.07 10.63
N GLY A 66 -30.84 4.27 11.34
CA GLY A 66 -30.06 3.18 11.96
C GLY A 66 -28.82 2.72 11.19
N HIS A 67 -28.54 3.28 10.01
CA HIS A 67 -27.28 3.00 9.31
C HIS A 67 -26.08 3.64 10.03
N LYS A 68 -25.03 2.85 10.26
CA LYS A 68 -23.76 3.32 10.81
C LYS A 68 -22.93 3.99 9.72
N ALA A 69 -22.34 5.14 10.03
CA ALA A 69 -21.36 5.78 9.15
C ALA A 69 -20.16 4.86 8.94
N LEU A 70 -19.70 4.74 7.70
CA LEU A 70 -18.50 3.99 7.35
C LEU A 70 -17.27 4.89 7.39
N THR A 71 -16.13 4.29 7.67
CA THR A 71 -14.81 4.92 7.71
C THR A 71 -13.91 4.29 6.67
N ALA A 72 -12.77 4.92 6.37
CA ALA A 72 -11.79 4.38 5.43
C ALA A 72 -11.36 2.95 5.80
N LYS A 73 -11.27 2.64 7.09
CA LYS A 73 -10.89 1.30 7.57
C LYS A 73 -11.89 0.21 7.14
N ASP A 74 -13.16 0.56 6.93
CA ASP A 74 -14.18 -0.40 6.47
C ASP A 74 -14.00 -0.81 5.00
N PHE A 75 -13.14 -0.09 4.26
CA PHE A 75 -12.78 -0.35 2.86
C PHE A 75 -11.31 -0.79 2.69
N LEU A 76 -10.61 -1.08 3.80
CA LEU A 76 -9.25 -1.58 3.83
C LEU A 76 -9.21 -2.97 4.48
N SER A 77 -8.49 -3.91 3.86
CA SER A 77 -8.32 -5.29 4.35
C SER A 77 -7.14 -5.48 5.30
N GLY A 78 -6.39 -4.42 5.62
CA GLY A 78 -5.19 -4.53 6.44
C GLY A 78 -4.81 -3.24 7.16
N ASP A 79 -3.95 -3.39 8.16
CA ASP A 79 -3.37 -2.29 8.91
C ASP A 79 -2.22 -1.63 8.14
N MET A 80 -1.81 -0.46 8.62
CA MET A 80 -0.64 0.23 8.10
C MET A 80 0.58 -0.71 8.13
N PRO A 81 1.35 -0.81 7.03
CA PRO A 81 2.54 -1.65 7.00
C PRO A 81 3.49 -1.29 8.15
N THR A 82 4.09 -2.31 8.75
CA THR A 82 5.16 -2.16 9.74
C THR A 82 6.48 -2.68 9.16
N ARG A 83 7.62 -2.20 9.67
CA ARG A 83 8.95 -2.58 9.16
C ARG A 83 9.26 -4.08 9.29
N GLU A 84 8.54 -4.77 10.17
CA GLU A 84 8.63 -6.21 10.39
C GLU A 84 7.42 -6.98 9.84
N GLY A 85 6.43 -6.26 9.31
CA GLY A 85 5.15 -6.80 8.88
C GLY A 85 5.17 -7.31 7.44
N LYS A 86 4.23 -8.21 7.13
CA LYS A 86 3.94 -8.58 5.74
C LYS A 86 3.28 -7.40 5.03
N ARG A 87 3.49 -7.32 3.71
CA ARG A 87 2.81 -6.34 2.85
C ARG A 87 1.29 -6.51 3.02
N PRO A 88 0.53 -5.47 3.38
CA PRO A 88 -0.91 -5.59 3.52
C PRO A 88 -1.55 -5.80 2.15
N ASP A 89 -2.47 -6.76 2.08
CA ASP A 89 -3.31 -6.95 0.91
C ASP A 89 -4.29 -5.76 0.87
N THR A 90 -4.14 -4.87 -0.10
CA THR A 90 -4.86 -3.59 -0.21
C THR A 90 -5.84 -3.62 -1.37
N ASN A 91 -6.69 -4.65 -1.40
CA ASN A 91 -7.62 -4.86 -2.51
C ASN A 91 -8.95 -4.09 -2.28
N VAL A 92 -8.85 -2.77 -2.32
CA VAL A 92 -9.95 -1.81 -2.04
C VAL A 92 -11.14 -2.03 -2.98
N GLU A 93 -10.90 -2.45 -4.22
CA GLU A 93 -11.93 -2.67 -5.23
C GLU A 93 -12.90 -3.80 -4.85
N ILE A 94 -12.38 -4.89 -4.29
CA ILE A 94 -13.21 -6.02 -3.84
C ILE A 94 -14.12 -5.59 -2.68
N LEU A 95 -13.57 -4.83 -1.73
CA LEU A 95 -14.30 -4.37 -0.56
C LEU A 95 -15.35 -3.31 -0.92
N ALA A 96 -15.01 -2.37 -1.82
CA ALA A 96 -15.96 -1.38 -2.34
C ALA A 96 -17.17 -2.06 -2.99
N LYS A 97 -16.95 -3.08 -3.82
CA LYS A 97 -18.00 -3.87 -4.48
C LYS A 97 -18.90 -4.59 -3.47
N GLN A 98 -18.35 -5.17 -2.40
CA GLN A 98 -19.12 -5.80 -1.33
C GLN A 98 -20.04 -4.82 -0.59
N LYS A 99 -19.69 -3.53 -0.55
CA LYS A 99 -20.49 -2.46 0.05
C LYS A 99 -21.43 -1.78 -0.94
N GLY A 100 -21.54 -2.31 -2.16
CA GLY A 100 -22.41 -1.76 -3.20
C GLY A 100 -21.87 -0.50 -3.88
N ILE A 101 -20.58 -0.17 -3.70
CA ILE A 101 -19.94 0.96 -4.37
C ILE A 101 -19.28 0.49 -5.66
N ILE A 102 -19.72 1.05 -6.78
CA ILE A 102 -19.13 0.78 -8.09
C ILE A 102 -18.04 1.83 -8.32
N LEU A 103 -16.78 1.38 -8.25
CA LEU A 103 -15.65 2.21 -8.65
C LEU A 103 -15.62 2.34 -10.18
N PRO A 104 -15.31 3.51 -10.74
CA PRO A 104 -15.12 3.65 -12.18
C PRO A 104 -13.90 2.81 -12.60
N SER A 105 -14.14 1.81 -13.44
CA SER A 105 -13.08 1.02 -14.07
C SER A 105 -12.24 1.92 -14.98
N LYS A 106 -10.91 1.82 -14.91
CA LYS A 106 -10.02 2.40 -15.92
C LYS A 106 -10.23 1.77 -17.29
#